data_AF-A0A529CGJ1-F1
#
_entry.id   AF-A0A529CGJ1-F1
#
_cell.length_a   1.000
_cell.length_b   1.000
_cell.length_c   1.000
_cell.angle_alpha   90.00
_cell.angle_beta   90.00
_cell.angle_gamma   90.00
#
_symmetry.space_group_name_H-M   'P 1'
#
loop_
_entity.id
_entity.type
_entity.pdbx_description
1 polymer ?
#
loop_
_entity_poly.entity_id
_entity_poly.type
_entity_poly.pdbx_seq_one_letter_code
_entity_poly.pdbx_strand_id
1 'polypeptide(L)'
;MAVYPRNLVPLCQECNQSKSKSAAEEPAQQFFHPYLEAIPDTPFLRAGVAIEGGGLVATFDIDPDAPIEALVSSRLSYVLQRLKLNERYAREINIYLTSQATAVRILFDSAGAEGVRNYLLAQADVESREFHLNHWRPVLLRALAAHAGFCGGEFAEVLPA
;
A
#
# COMPACT_ATOMS: atom_id res chain seq x y z
N MET A 1 31.98 18.39 16.06
CA MET A 1 30.90 17.40 16.14
C MET A 1 31.04 16.46 14.96
N ALA A 2 31.18 15.15 15.19
CA ALA A 2 31.30 14.16 14.13
C ALA A 2 29.91 13.57 13.83
N VAL A 3 29.54 13.46 12.56
CA VAL A 3 28.33 12.77 12.13
C VAL A 3 28.67 11.28 12.03
N TYR A 4 27.94 10.42 12.74
CA TYR A 4 28.09 8.98 12.61
C TYR A 4 27.40 8.51 11.31
N PRO A 5 28.13 7.99 10.29
CA PRO A 5 27.55 7.74 8.98
C PRO A 5 26.40 6.73 8.98
N ARG A 6 26.37 5.77 9.92
CA ARG A 6 25.26 4.80 10.01
C ARG A 6 23.94 5.41 10.48
N ASN A 7 23.95 6.65 11.01
CA ASN A 7 22.73 7.38 11.35
C ASN A 7 22.16 8.16 10.15
N LEU A 8 22.86 8.19 9.01
CA LEU A 8 22.37 8.83 7.79
C LEU A 8 21.53 7.83 7.00
N VAL A 9 20.22 8.04 7.03
CA VAL A 9 19.25 7.26 6.26
C VAL A 9 18.79 8.12 5.08
N PRO A 10 18.95 7.65 3.82
CA PRO A 10 18.41 8.36 2.68
C PRO A 10 16.88 8.35 2.75
N LEU A 11 16.28 9.54 2.77
CA LEU A 11 14.84 9.77 2.81
C LEU A 11 14.52 10.94 1.88
N CYS A 12 13.35 10.92 1.25
CA CYS A 12 12.90 12.10 0.52
C CYS A 12 12.77 13.30 1.48
N GLN A 13 12.89 14.52 0.95
CA GLN A 13 12.89 15.74 1.76
C GLN A 13 11.67 15.83 2.68
N GLU A 14 10.48 15.47 2.19
CA GLU A 14 9.26 15.52 2.97
C GLU A 14 9.20 14.45 4.07
N CYS A 15 9.62 13.21 3.79
CA CYS A 15 9.73 12.16 4.82
C CYS A 15 10.74 12.55 5.89
N ASN A 16 11.89 13.10 5.47
CA ASN A 16 12.92 13.54 6.39
C ASN A 16 12.42 14.68 7.30
N GLN A 17 11.67 15.64 6.75
CA GLN A 17 11.05 16.72 7.53
C GLN A 17 9.98 16.21 8.50
N SER A 18 9.14 15.25 8.09
CA SER A 18 8.13 14.67 9.00
C SER A 18 8.76 13.87 10.15
N LYS A 19 9.90 13.21 9.89
CA LYS A 19 10.67 12.44 10.88
C LYS A 19 11.45 13.33 11.87
N SER A 20 12.01 14.45 11.40
CA SER A 20 12.94 15.30 12.14
C SER A 20 12.35 16.01 13.38
N LYS A 21 11.03 16.05 13.52
CA LYS A 21 10.37 16.83 14.59
C LYS A 21 10.09 16.08 15.90
N SER A 22 10.47 14.81 16.02
CA SER A 22 10.13 14.02 17.20
C SER A 22 11.22 13.00 17.49
N ALA A 23 12.07 13.27 18.49
CA ALA A 23 12.70 12.20 19.25
C ALA A 23 11.58 11.54 20.04
N ALA A 24 11.02 10.45 19.51
CA ALA A 24 9.90 9.78 20.14
C ALA A 24 10.35 9.11 21.44
N GLU A 25 9.84 9.60 22.57
CA GLU A 25 10.09 9.02 23.91
C GLU A 25 9.41 7.66 24.05
N GLU A 26 8.26 7.47 23.38
CA GLU A 26 7.48 6.24 23.39
C GLU A 26 7.99 5.23 22.35
N PRO A 27 8.30 3.96 22.73
CA PRO A 27 8.74 2.93 21.79
C PRO A 27 7.79 2.70 20.60
N ALA A 28 6.48 2.87 20.82
CA ALA A 28 5.46 2.74 19.79
C ALA A 28 5.49 3.86 18.73
N GLN A 29 6.18 4.96 19.00
CA GLN A 29 6.28 6.13 18.12
C GLN A 29 7.67 6.25 17.47
N GLN A 30 8.47 5.19 17.53
CA GLN A 30 9.80 5.16 16.95
C GLN A 30 9.79 4.54 15.55
N PHE A 31 10.39 5.25 14.60
CA PHE A 31 10.67 4.71 13.27
C PHE A 31 11.64 3.54 13.36
N PHE A 32 11.47 2.56 12.48
CA PHE A 32 12.45 1.50 12.28
C PHE A 32 13.74 2.08 11.71
N HIS A 33 14.87 1.64 12.26
CA HIS A 33 16.17 1.96 11.72
C HIS A 33 16.52 0.98 10.57
N PRO A 34 16.60 1.42 9.31
CA PRO A 34 16.66 0.50 8.16
C PRO A 34 17.87 -0.43 8.13
N TYR A 35 18.96 -0.08 8.82
CA TYR A 35 20.17 -0.90 8.89
C TYR A 35 20.30 -1.74 10.16
N LEU A 36 19.43 -1.53 11.16
CA LEU A 36 19.58 -2.14 12.50
C LEU A 36 18.36 -2.98 12.89
N GLU A 37 17.22 -2.74 12.27
CA GLU A 37 15.97 -3.43 12.57
C GLU A 37 15.45 -4.11 11.31
N ALA A 38 15.02 -5.35 11.46
CA ALA A 38 14.29 -6.06 10.43
C ALA A 38 12.79 -5.70 10.53
N ILE A 39 12.16 -5.54 9.37
CA ILE A 39 10.70 -5.47 9.27
C ILE A 39 10.19 -6.90 9.12
N PRO A 40 9.03 -7.26 9.71
CA PRO A 40 8.48 -8.61 9.56
C PRO A 40 8.30 -9.01 8.10
N ASP A 41 8.77 -10.23 7.77
CA ASP A 41 8.61 -10.85 6.46
C ASP A 41 7.29 -11.65 6.37
N THR A 42 6.22 -11.04 6.85
CA THR A 42 4.86 -11.59 6.84
C THR A 42 3.88 -10.52 6.35
N PRO A 43 2.75 -10.88 5.72
CA PRO A 43 1.73 -9.91 5.38
C PRO A 43 1.22 -9.19 6.64
N PHE A 44 1.25 -7.87 6.61
CA PHE A 44 0.73 -6.99 7.67
C PHE A 44 0.04 -5.74 7.13
N LEU A 45 0.31 -5.34 5.89
CA LEU A 45 -0.35 -4.19 5.28
C LEU A 45 -1.67 -4.65 4.67
N ARG A 46 -2.76 -3.99 5.04
CA ARG A 46 -4.10 -4.22 4.50
C ARG A 46 -4.55 -3.00 3.69
N ALA A 47 -5.34 -3.24 2.65
CA ALA A 47 -6.04 -2.19 1.93
C ALA A 47 -7.56 -2.38 2.01
N GLY A 48 -8.27 -1.30 2.28
CA GLY A 48 -9.71 -1.17 2.06
C GLY A 48 -9.97 -0.40 0.78
N VAL A 49 -10.92 -0.86 -0.02
CA VAL A 49 -11.36 -0.22 -1.27
C VAL A 49 -12.84 0.13 -1.18
N ALA A 50 -13.18 1.34 -1.58
CA ALA A 50 -14.56 1.78 -1.78
C ALA A 50 -14.67 2.50 -3.13
N ILE A 51 -15.79 2.28 -3.82
CA ILE A 51 -16.16 3.01 -5.04
C ILE A 51 -17.35 3.89 -4.70
N GLU A 52 -17.14 5.20 -4.65
CA GLU A 52 -18.15 6.17 -4.24
C GLU A 52 -18.03 7.45 -5.07
N GLY A 53 -19.16 7.98 -5.54
CA GLY A 53 -19.21 9.26 -6.25
C GLY A 53 -18.40 9.29 -7.56
N GLY A 54 -18.25 8.14 -8.23
CA GLY A 54 -17.43 8.02 -9.45
C GLY A 54 -15.91 8.04 -9.19
N GLY A 55 -15.49 7.87 -7.93
CA GLY A 55 -14.09 7.75 -7.54
C GLY A 55 -13.79 6.43 -6.84
N LEU A 56 -12.56 5.97 -6.97
CA LEU A 56 -12.03 4.85 -6.21
C LEU A 56 -11.19 5.38 -5.04
N VAL A 57 -11.61 5.04 -3.83
CA VAL A 57 -10.89 5.38 -2.60
C VAL A 57 -10.22 4.12 -2.07
N ALA A 58 -8.90 4.15 -1.97
CA ALA A 58 -8.11 3.11 -1.35
C ALA A 58 -7.46 3.64 -0.08
N THR A 59 -7.63 2.91 1.02
CA THR A 59 -7.04 3.24 2.32
C THR A 59 -6.21 2.06 2.81
N PHE A 60 -5.10 2.36 3.48
CA PHE A 60 -4.16 1.37 3.97
C PHE A 60 -3.99 1.51 5.48
N ASP A 61 -3.96 0.37 6.15
CA ASP A 61 -3.75 0.22 7.58
C ASP A 61 -2.97 -1.05 7.89
N ILE A 62 -2.56 -1.22 9.15
CA ILE A 62 -1.90 -2.45 9.60
C ILE A 62 -2.98 -3.42 10.06
N ASP A 63 -2.98 -4.61 9.48
CA ASP A 63 -3.95 -5.65 9.79
C ASP A 63 -3.84 -6.03 11.29
N PRO A 64 -4.90 -5.83 12.09
CA PRO A 64 -4.88 -6.21 13.50
C PRO A 64 -4.68 -7.70 13.72
N ASP A 65 -5.01 -8.53 12.73
CA ASP A 65 -4.88 -9.99 12.79
C ASP A 65 -3.54 -10.49 12.21
N ALA A 66 -2.65 -9.59 11.80
CA ALA A 66 -1.34 -9.94 11.29
C ALA A 66 -0.51 -10.71 12.36
N PRO A 67 0.26 -11.74 11.97
CA PRO A 67 1.07 -12.53 12.89
C PRO A 67 2.37 -11.81 13.28
N ILE A 68 2.25 -10.59 13.81
CA ILE A 68 3.36 -9.72 14.23
C ILE A 68 3.15 -9.25 15.67
N GLU A 69 4.24 -8.89 16.35
CA GLU A 69 4.17 -8.38 17.72
C GLU A 69 3.37 -7.06 17.80
N ALA A 70 2.57 -6.90 18.86
CA ALA A 70 1.71 -5.73 19.04
C ALA A 70 2.48 -4.39 19.02
N LEU A 71 3.70 -4.37 19.57
CA LEU A 71 4.56 -3.19 19.52
C LEU A 71 5.00 -2.87 18.09
N VAL A 72 5.36 -3.89 17.28
CA VAL A 72 5.74 -3.72 15.88
C VAL A 72 4.54 -3.22 15.06
N SER A 73 3.35 -3.78 15.28
CA SER A 73 2.10 -3.31 14.65
C SER A 73 1.80 -1.84 14.98
N SER A 74 1.93 -1.46 16.25
CA SER A 74 1.73 -0.07 16.70
C SER A 74 2.73 0.89 16.06
N ARG A 75 4.01 0.50 15.97
CA ARG A 75 5.06 1.28 15.31
C ARG A 75 4.81 1.43 13.81
N LEU A 76 4.43 0.35 13.12
CA LEU A 76 4.09 0.40 11.69
C LEU A 76 2.89 1.32 11.44
N SER A 77 1.87 1.25 12.28
CA SER A 77 0.70 2.14 12.23
C SER A 77 1.10 3.60 12.43
N TYR A 78 1.96 3.87 13.42
CA TYR A 78 2.51 5.20 13.65
C TYR A 78 3.29 5.70 12.42
N VAL A 79 4.17 4.89 11.84
CA VAL A 79 4.94 5.26 10.64
C VAL A 79 4.01 5.59 9.47
N LEU A 80 2.99 4.77 9.23
CA LEU A 80 2.00 4.99 8.16
C LEU A 80 1.28 6.33 8.32
N GLN A 81 0.81 6.63 9.53
CA GLN A 81 0.13 7.88 9.86
C GLN A 81 1.08 9.09 9.81
N ARG A 82 2.25 8.99 10.45
CA ARG A 82 3.24 10.07 10.55
C ARG A 82 3.80 10.46 9.19
N LEU A 83 3.94 9.50 8.27
CA LEU A 83 4.34 9.74 6.88
C LEU A 83 3.18 10.06 5.95
N LYS A 84 1.93 10.10 6.44
CA LYS A 84 0.72 10.39 5.66
C LYS A 84 0.63 9.54 4.39
N LEU A 85 0.93 8.25 4.52
CA LEU A 85 1.08 7.38 3.34
C LEU A 85 -0.20 7.28 2.51
N ASN A 86 -1.37 7.26 3.15
CA ASN A 86 -2.66 7.27 2.44
C ASN A 86 -2.84 8.50 1.53
N GLU A 87 -2.51 9.71 2.03
CA GLU A 87 -2.57 10.94 1.21
C GLU A 87 -1.62 10.86 0.02
N ARG A 88 -0.45 10.26 0.21
CA ARG A 88 0.60 10.17 -0.81
C ARG A 88 0.32 9.10 -1.85
N TYR A 89 -0.23 7.98 -1.43
CA TYR A 89 -0.57 6.89 -2.34
C TYR A 89 -1.71 7.25 -3.27
N ALA A 90 -2.65 8.12 -2.86
CA ALA A 90 -3.80 8.49 -3.68
C ALA A 90 -3.45 8.85 -5.13
N ARG A 91 -2.43 9.69 -5.35
CA ARG A 91 -1.99 10.07 -6.70
C ARG A 91 -1.36 8.90 -7.46
N GLU A 92 -0.48 8.16 -6.80
CA GLU A 92 0.25 7.04 -7.41
C GLU A 92 -0.70 5.88 -7.78
N ILE A 93 -1.74 5.66 -6.96
CA ILE A 93 -2.82 4.69 -7.22
C ILE A 93 -3.58 5.07 -8.49
N ASN A 94 -3.97 6.33 -8.65
CA ASN A 94 -4.67 6.77 -9.85
C ASN A 94 -3.84 6.56 -11.13
N ILE A 95 -2.56 6.92 -11.09
CA ILE A 95 -1.64 6.71 -12.22
C ILE A 95 -1.52 5.21 -12.54
N TYR A 96 -1.33 4.40 -11.51
CA TYR A 96 -1.14 2.97 -11.65
C TYR A 96 -2.40 2.25 -12.14
N LEU A 97 -3.58 2.54 -11.60
CA LEU A 97 -4.83 1.92 -12.05
C LEU A 97 -5.22 2.36 -13.46
N THR A 98 -4.93 3.62 -13.82
CA THR A 98 -5.08 4.09 -15.20
C THR A 98 -4.24 3.25 -16.17
N SER A 99 -3.02 2.86 -15.77
CA SER A 99 -2.19 2.00 -16.64
C SER A 99 -2.72 0.56 -16.76
N GLN A 100 -3.60 0.10 -15.86
CA GLN A 100 -4.25 -1.21 -15.95
C GLN A 100 -5.62 -1.18 -16.64
N ALA A 101 -6.18 -0.01 -16.92
CA ALA A 101 -7.56 0.15 -17.37
C ALA A 101 -7.89 -0.68 -18.63
N THR A 102 -7.02 -0.63 -19.64
CA THR A 102 -7.21 -1.39 -20.89
C THR A 102 -7.23 -2.90 -20.63
N ALA A 103 -6.32 -3.41 -19.81
CA ALA A 103 -6.24 -4.84 -19.51
C ALA A 103 -7.50 -5.32 -18.78
N VAL A 104 -7.93 -4.57 -17.75
CA VAL A 104 -9.14 -4.87 -16.98
C VAL A 104 -10.37 -4.92 -17.90
N ARG A 105 -10.53 -3.96 -18.81
CA ARG A 105 -11.64 -3.93 -19.78
C ARG A 105 -11.64 -5.15 -20.71
N ILE A 106 -10.51 -5.45 -21.34
CA ILE A 106 -10.37 -6.60 -22.26
C ILE A 106 -10.72 -7.92 -21.54
N LEU A 107 -10.26 -8.06 -20.30
CA LEU A 107 -10.50 -9.26 -19.51
C LEU A 107 -11.93 -9.37 -19.01
N PHE A 108 -12.56 -8.26 -18.68
CA PHE A 108 -13.97 -8.24 -18.35
C PHE A 108 -14.83 -8.61 -19.57
N ASP A 109 -14.53 -8.04 -20.74
CA ASP A 109 -15.30 -8.34 -21.97
C ASP A 109 -15.17 -9.80 -22.40
N SER A 110 -14.02 -10.43 -22.15
CA SER A 110 -13.75 -11.81 -22.58
C SER A 110 -14.13 -12.87 -21.54
N ALA A 111 -14.00 -12.58 -20.24
CA ALA A 111 -14.13 -13.55 -19.17
C ALA A 111 -14.91 -13.04 -17.93
N GLY A 112 -15.52 -11.86 -18.03
CA GLY A 112 -16.34 -11.26 -16.98
C GLY A 112 -15.56 -10.99 -15.69
N ALA A 113 -16.28 -11.00 -14.57
CA ALA A 113 -15.72 -10.68 -13.26
C ALA A 113 -14.59 -11.62 -12.82
N GLU A 114 -14.69 -12.91 -13.14
CA GLU A 114 -13.63 -13.88 -12.86
C GLU A 114 -12.36 -13.59 -13.67
N GLY A 115 -12.49 -13.12 -14.92
CA GLY A 115 -11.36 -12.68 -15.73
C GLY A 115 -10.58 -11.55 -15.06
N VAL A 116 -11.28 -10.52 -14.61
CA VAL A 116 -10.70 -9.38 -13.89
C VAL A 116 -10.05 -9.84 -12.59
N ARG A 117 -10.77 -10.63 -11.78
CA ARG A 117 -10.27 -11.15 -10.50
C ARG A 117 -8.98 -11.93 -10.66
N ASN A 118 -8.93 -12.88 -11.60
CA ASN A 118 -7.77 -13.73 -11.82
C ASN A 118 -6.56 -12.93 -12.31
N TYR A 119 -6.79 -11.93 -13.16
CA TYR A 119 -5.74 -11.03 -13.60
C TYR A 119 -5.15 -10.19 -12.46
N LEU A 120 -6.00 -9.58 -11.63
CA LEU A 120 -5.55 -8.79 -10.48
C LEU A 120 -4.73 -9.63 -9.50
N LEU A 121 -5.16 -10.87 -9.22
CA LEU A 121 -4.40 -11.80 -8.38
C LEU A 121 -3.06 -12.19 -9.00
N ALA A 122 -3.04 -12.53 -10.28
CA ALA A 122 -1.80 -12.87 -10.99
C ALA A 122 -0.82 -11.68 -10.99
N GLN A 123 -1.31 -10.48 -11.23
CA GLN A 123 -0.49 -9.27 -11.19
C GLN A 123 0.01 -8.97 -9.77
N ALA A 124 -0.82 -9.18 -8.75
CA ALA A 124 -0.39 -9.02 -7.36
C ALA A 124 0.76 -9.96 -6.98
N ASP A 125 0.75 -11.19 -7.50
CA ASP A 125 1.81 -12.17 -7.26
C ASP A 125 3.11 -11.79 -7.97
N VAL A 126 3.04 -11.27 -9.19
CA VAL A 126 4.21 -10.72 -9.90
C VAL A 126 4.80 -9.55 -9.11
N GLU A 127 3.97 -8.59 -8.71
CA GLU A 127 4.46 -7.38 -8.03
C GLU A 127 4.94 -7.64 -6.60
N SER A 128 4.42 -8.66 -5.93
CA SER A 128 4.93 -9.08 -4.63
C SER A 128 6.38 -9.55 -4.72
N ARG A 129 6.77 -10.18 -5.84
CA ARG A 129 8.16 -10.63 -6.07
C ARG A 129 9.09 -9.47 -6.41
N GLU A 130 8.57 -8.44 -7.06
CA GLU A 130 9.35 -7.26 -7.45
C GLU A 130 9.54 -6.27 -6.29
N PHE A 131 8.48 -6.00 -5.50
CA PHE A 131 8.48 -4.90 -4.53
C PHE A 131 8.39 -5.33 -3.06
N HIS A 132 8.05 -6.60 -2.76
CA HIS A 132 7.68 -7.15 -1.44
C HIS A 132 6.17 -7.25 -1.18
N LEU A 133 5.78 -8.21 -0.32
CA LEU A 133 4.40 -8.55 0.04
C LEU A 133 3.61 -7.36 0.59
N ASN A 134 4.28 -6.51 1.38
CA ASN A 134 3.70 -5.33 2.04
C ASN A 134 3.87 -4.02 1.22
N HIS A 135 4.23 -4.11 -0.05
CA HIS A 135 4.17 -2.94 -0.93
C HIS A 135 2.70 -2.59 -1.25
N TRP A 136 2.39 -1.30 -1.39
CA TRP A 136 1.00 -0.86 -1.56
C TRP A 136 0.34 -1.42 -2.83
N ARG A 137 1.10 -1.66 -3.91
CA ARG A 137 0.54 -2.16 -5.16
C ARG A 137 0.00 -3.60 -5.08
N PRO A 138 0.81 -4.63 -4.69
CA PRO A 138 0.28 -5.98 -4.58
C PRO A 138 -0.84 -6.08 -3.53
N VAL A 139 -0.80 -5.27 -2.46
CA VAL A 139 -1.88 -5.20 -1.47
C VAL A 139 -3.15 -4.59 -2.07
N LEU A 140 -3.04 -3.49 -2.82
CA LEU A 140 -4.17 -2.87 -3.52
C LEU A 140 -4.81 -3.84 -4.52
N LEU A 141 -4.02 -4.51 -5.35
CA LEU A 141 -4.53 -5.45 -6.35
C LEU A 141 -5.31 -6.60 -5.71
N ARG A 142 -4.81 -7.16 -4.60
CA ARG A 142 -5.54 -8.19 -3.84
C ARG A 142 -6.85 -7.67 -3.27
N ALA A 143 -6.86 -6.44 -2.75
CA ALA A 143 -8.09 -5.82 -2.27
C ALA A 143 -9.11 -5.59 -3.40
N LEU A 144 -8.66 -5.14 -4.58
CA LEU A 144 -9.51 -4.99 -5.76
C LEU A 144 -10.07 -6.33 -6.24
N ALA A 145 -9.24 -7.38 -6.25
CA ALA A 145 -9.67 -8.73 -6.62
C ALA A 145 -10.72 -9.32 -5.66
N ALA A 146 -10.75 -8.86 -4.41
CA ALA A 146 -11.75 -9.23 -3.42
C ALA A 146 -13.02 -8.35 -3.48
N HIS A 147 -12.96 -7.21 -4.18
CA HIS A 147 -14.07 -6.26 -4.25
C HIS A 147 -15.02 -6.64 -5.40
N ALA A 148 -16.15 -7.26 -5.06
CA ALA A 148 -17.13 -7.77 -6.03
C ALA A 148 -17.64 -6.70 -7.01
N GLY A 149 -17.88 -5.47 -6.57
CA GLY A 149 -18.33 -4.35 -7.42
C GLY A 149 -17.30 -3.98 -8.50
N PHE A 150 -16.07 -3.67 -8.09
CA PHE A 150 -14.93 -3.50 -9.01
C PHE A 150 -14.82 -4.64 -10.02
N CYS A 151 -14.70 -5.91 -9.59
CA CYS A 151 -14.63 -7.04 -10.52
C CYS A 151 -15.88 -7.16 -11.40
N GLY A 152 -17.05 -6.77 -10.90
CA GLY A 152 -18.34 -6.79 -11.58
C GLY A 152 -18.55 -5.68 -12.61
N GLY A 153 -17.60 -4.76 -12.80
CA GLY A 153 -17.65 -3.74 -13.84
C GLY A 153 -17.69 -2.29 -13.33
N GLU A 154 -17.80 -2.06 -12.02
CA GLU A 154 -17.79 -0.70 -11.44
C GLU A 154 -16.47 0.03 -11.71
N PHE A 155 -15.40 -0.68 -12.11
CA PHE A 155 -14.18 -0.05 -12.62
C PHE A 155 -14.44 0.94 -13.77
N ALA A 156 -15.53 0.76 -14.53
CA ALA A 156 -15.86 1.63 -15.66
C ALA A 156 -16.26 3.05 -15.23
N GLU A 157 -16.69 3.24 -13.98
CA GLU A 157 -17.04 4.55 -13.41
C GLU A 157 -15.81 5.35 -12.96
N VAL A 158 -14.71 4.64 -12.65
CA VAL A 158 -13.52 5.23 -12.01
C VAL A 158 -12.28 5.19 -12.89
N LEU A 159 -12.23 4.32 -13.91
CA LEU A 159 -11.10 4.20 -14.84
C LEU A 159 -11.46 4.79 -16.20
N PRO A 160 -10.49 5.41 -16.90
CA PRO A 160 -10.71 5.91 -18.25
C PRO A 160 -11.11 4.78 -19.23
N ALA A 161 -11.80 5.19 -20.30
CA ALA A 161 -12.17 4.31 -21.41
C ALA A 161 -10.96 3.92 -22.25
#